data_AF-A0A1C6H4G1-F1
#
_entry.id   AF-A0A1C6H4G1-F1
#
_cell.length_a   1.000
_cell.length_b   1.000
_cell.length_c   1.000
_cell.angle_alpha   90.00
_cell.angle_beta   90.00
_cell.angle_gamma   90.00
#
_symmetry.space_group_name_H-M   'P 1'
#
loop_
_entity.id
_entity.type
_entity.pdbx_description
1 polymer ?
#
loop_
_entity_poly.entity_id
_entity_poly.type
_entity_poly.pdbx_seq_one_letter_code
_entity_poly.pdbx_strand_id
1 'polypeptide(L)' 'MKNLKLLRENKGYSKSQVSKYLGVTPETVGYMERVNRIKYKYAIVLADLYSTPLEVLYDICEIRI' A
#
# COMPACT_ATOMS: atom_id res chain seq x y z
N MET A 1 -3.86 14.66 5.84
CA MET A 1 -4.03 13.79 4.66
C MET A 1 -3.51 12.41 5.02
N LYS A 2 -4.34 11.36 4.96
CA LYS A 2 -3.88 9.97 5.05
C LYS A 2 -3.60 9.49 3.62
N ASN A 3 -2.41 8.95 3.35
CA ASN A 3 -2.07 8.38 2.04
C ASN A 3 -1.19 7.14 2.24
N LEU A 4 -1.05 6.33 1.18
CA LEU A 4 -0.30 5.07 1.23
C LEU A 4 1.16 5.24 1.69
N LYS A 5 1.80 6.36 1.30
CA LYS A 5 3.18 6.66 1.68
C LYS A 5 3.33 6.80 3.20
N LEU A 6 2.46 7.62 3.80
CA LEU A 6 2.46 7.84 5.25
C LEU A 6 2.11 6.56 6.00
N LEU A 7 1.17 5.75 5.50
CA LEU A 7 0.85 4.46 6.09
C LEU A 7 2.10 3.55 6.11
N ARG A 8 2.78 3.42 4.98
CA ARG A 8 4.00 2.59 4.88
C ARG A 8 5.08 3.08 5.85
N GLU A 9 5.34 4.39 5.87
CA GLU A 9 6.37 5.01 6.70
C GLU A 9 6.06 4.85 8.20
N ASN A 10 4.81 5.04 8.61
CA ASN A 10 4.38 4.82 9.98
C ASN A 10 4.47 3.35 10.42
N LYS A 11 4.32 2.41 9.47
CA LYS A 11 4.51 0.99 9.70
C LYS A 11 5.98 0.54 9.62
N GLY A 12 6.90 1.47 9.35
CA GLY A 12 8.34 1.23 9.36
C GLY A 12 8.89 0.49 8.14
N TYR A 13 8.13 0.42 7.04
CA TYR A 13 8.55 -0.30 5.85
C TYR A 13 9.20 0.60 4.81
N SER A 14 10.24 0.10 4.14
CA SER A 14 10.76 0.70 2.90
C SER A 14 9.95 0.26 1.68
N LYS A 15 10.03 1.02 0.58
CA LYS A 15 9.42 0.61 -0.71
C LYS A 15 9.93 -0.74 -1.19
N SER A 16 11.22 -1.02 -0.98
CA SER A 16 11.86 -2.28 -1.38
C SER A 16 11.33 -3.48 -0.59
N GLN A 17 11.05 -3.32 0.71
CA GLN A 17 10.42 -4.39 1.48
C GLN A 17 9.01 -4.66 0.97
N VAL A 18 8.17 -3.63 0.83
CA VAL A 18 6.79 -3.77 0.36
C VAL A 18 6.73 -4.38 -1.04
N SER A 19 7.65 -4.00 -1.93
CA SER A 19 7.66 -4.50 -3.30
C SER A 19 7.90 -6.01 -3.36
N LYS A 20 8.68 -6.57 -2.42
CA LYS A 20 8.88 -8.04 -2.30
C LYS A 20 7.58 -8.75 -1.93
N TYR A 21 6.83 -8.24 -0.96
CA TYR A 21 5.54 -8.83 -0.57
C TYR A 21 4.49 -8.76 -1.68
N LEU A 22 4.50 -7.67 -2.46
CA LEU A 22 3.56 -7.46 -3.55
C LEU A 22 3.97 -8.13 -4.87
N GLY A 23 5.20 -8.61 -4.99
CA GLY A 23 5.74 -9.15 -6.23
C GLY A 23 5.88 -8.10 -7.34
N VAL A 24 6.24 -6.87 -6.98
CA VAL A 24 6.43 -5.73 -7.91
C VAL A 24 7.76 -5.02 -7.67
N THR A 25 8.05 -3.97 -8.44
CA THR A 25 9.26 -3.16 -8.24
C THR A 25 9.04 -2.03 -7.21
N PRO A 26 10.09 -1.50 -6.56
CA PRO A 26 9.99 -0.35 -5.66
C PRO A 26 9.42 0.91 -6.33
N GLU A 27 9.67 1.10 -7.62
CA GLU A 27 9.12 2.19 -8.44
C GLU A 27 7.61 2.03 -8.59
N THR A 28 7.13 0.79 -8.73
CA THR A 28 5.70 0.48 -8.78
C THR A 28 5.01 0.86 -7.47
N VAL A 29 5.63 0.57 -6.32
CA VAL A 29 5.14 1.02 -5.01
C VAL A 29 5.13 2.55 -4.94
N GLY A 30 6.20 3.21 -5.40
CA GLY A 30 6.26 4.68 -5.45
C GLY A 30 5.20 5.30 -6.35
N TYR A 31 4.87 4.65 -7.48
CA TYR A 31 3.79 5.06 -8.36
C TYR A 31 2.44 4.95 -7.64
N MET A 32 2.14 3.80 -7.02
CA MET A 32 0.90 3.57 -6.25
C MET A 32 0.72 4.62 -5.15
N GLU A 33 1.79 4.95 -4.42
CA GLU A 33 1.78 6.01 -3.42
C GLU A 33 1.48 7.39 -4.00
N ARG A 34 2.11 7.71 -5.15
CA ARG A 34 1.95 9.01 -5.81
C ARG A 34 0.54 9.21 -6.36
N VAL A 35 -0.04 8.18 -6.97
CA VAL A 35 -1.43 8.22 -7.48
C VAL A 35 -2.45 7.85 -6.41
N ASN A 36 -1.98 7.48 -5.22
CA ASN A 36 -2.75 7.02 -4.06
C ASN A 36 -3.83 5.97 -4.45
N ARG A 37 -3.40 4.96 -5.23
CA ARG A 37 -4.27 3.96 -5.84
C ARG A 37 -3.58 2.61 -5.95
N ILE A 38 -4.31 1.54 -5.63
CA ILE A 38 -3.84 0.15 -5.73
C ILE A 38 -4.89 -0.77 -6.36
N LYS A 39 -4.46 -1.95 -6.81
CA LYS A 39 -5.36 -3.03 -7.21
C LYS A 39 -5.83 -3.80 -5.96
N TYR A 40 -7.03 -4.37 -6.01
CA TYR A 40 -7.64 -5.11 -4.91
C TYR A 40 -6.75 -6.25 -4.40
N LYS A 41 -6.08 -6.97 -5.31
CA LYS A 41 -5.12 -8.02 -4.93
C LYS A 41 -3.98 -7.52 -4.03
N TYR A 42 -3.55 -6.26 -4.19
CA TYR A 42 -2.52 -5.67 -3.34
C TYR A 42 -3.10 -5.15 -2.03
N ALA A 43 -4.36 -4.72 -2.01
CA ALA A 43 -5.02 -4.25 -0.80
C ALA A 43 -5.08 -5.36 0.27
N ILE A 44 -5.39 -6.60 -0.12
CA ILE A 44 -5.39 -7.75 0.80
C ILE A 44 -4.00 -7.96 1.41
N VAL A 45 -2.95 -7.99 0.58
CA VAL A 45 -1.58 -8.20 1.05
C VAL A 45 -1.10 -7.07 1.95
N LEU A 46 -1.43 -5.81 1.62
CA LEU A 46 -1.07 -4.65 2.43
C LEU A 46 -1.83 -4.59 3.75
N ALA A 47 -3.10 -5.03 3.78
CA ALA A 47 -3.88 -5.10 5.01
C ALA A 47 -3.23 -6.05 6.02
N ASP A 48 -2.81 -7.22 5.54
CA ASP A 48 -2.09 -8.21 6.35
C ASP A 48 -0.71 -7.69 6.78
N LEU A 49 0.12 -7.26 5.82
CA LEU A 49 1.48 -6.77 6.07
C LEU A 49 1.54 -5.61 7.08
N TYR A 50 0.56 -4.70 7.02
CA TYR A 50 0.49 -3.55 7.91
C TYR A 50 -0.38 -3.82 9.14
N SER A 51 -0.92 -5.02 9.31
CA SER A 51 -1.87 -5.37 10.38
C SER A 51 -2.95 -4.30 10.53
N THR A 52 -3.57 -3.95 9.40
CA THR A 52 -4.51 -2.84 9.27
C THR A 52 -5.78 -3.36 8.61
N PRO A 53 -6.98 -3.07 9.16
CA PRO A 53 -8.24 -3.47 8.55
C PRO A 53 -8.37 -2.95 7.11
N LEU A 54 -9.01 -3.72 6.25
CA LEU A 54 -9.14 -3.36 4.83
C LEU A 54 -9.94 -2.06 4.66
N GLU A 55 -10.90 -1.80 5.55
CA GLU A 55 -11.70 -0.57 5.66
C GLU A 55 -10.79 0.66 5.77
N VAL A 56 -9.71 0.57 6.53
CA VAL A 56 -8.75 1.66 6.66
C VAL A 56 -8.00 1.90 5.36
N LEU A 57 -7.74 0.87 4.55
CA LEU A 57 -7.15 1.06 3.22
C LEU A 57 -8.12 1.71 2.24
N TYR A 58 -9.42 1.39 2.32
CA TYR A 58 -10.47 2.08 1.54
C TYR A 58 -10.57 3.57 1.88
N ASP A 59 -10.38 3.94 3.16
CA ASP A 59 -10.36 5.34 3.59
C ASP A 59 -9.08 6.08 3.15
N ILE A 60 -8.00 5.36 2.88
CA ILE A 60 -6.68 5.93 2.59
C ILE A 60 -6.45 6.08 1.09
N CYS A 61 -6.95 5.17 0.25
CA CYS A 61 -6.61 5.12 -1.17
C CYS A 61 -7.73 4.55 -2.06
N GLU A 62 -7.66 4.84 -3.36
CA GLU A 62 -8.56 4.24 -4.33
C GLU A 62 -8.16 2.77 -4.59
N ILE A 63 -9.09 1.84 -4.36
CA ILE A 63 -8.90 0.41 -4.64
C ILE A 63 -9.70 0.02 -5.89
N ARG A 64 -9.00 -0.48 -6.91
CA ARG A 64 -9.61 -0.97 -8.16
C ARG A 64 -9.64 -2.49 -8.21
N ILE A 65 -10.70 -3.03 -8.78
CA ILE A 65 -10.78 -4.45 -9.17
C ILE A 65 -9.74 -4.73 -10.27
#